data_AF-A0A2S7JFE7-F1
#
_entry.id   AF-A0A2S7JFE7-F1
#
_cell.length_a   1.000
_cell.length_b   1.000
_cell.length_c   1.000
_cell.angle_alpha   90.00
_cell.angle_beta   90.00
_cell.angle_gamma   90.00
#
_symmetry.space_group_name_H-M   'P 1'
#
loop_
_entity.id
_entity.type
_entity.pdbx_description
1 polymer ?
#
loop_
_entity_poly.entity_id
_entity_poly.type
_entity_poly.pdbx_seq_one_letter_code
_entity_poly.pdbx_strand_id
1 'polypeptide(L)'
;MPRKKILEEVLAEFHALHSDRYDYSNVRYQNSSTKVEVICRQHGAFLIAPNHHLNGVGCRQCYFDRQKTSKAEFIERSREHFGDRYDYSLISELPPAGEKVSIHCLAHDLVFQQEHRNHLRGHIGCPKCISLKHALDEGQLKPASSDTALRDRFRIQARSVHGDKYQYDDFHYVNMGMKGVIHCPDHGPFEQTPSNHLRGTECPQCAKLKLSEGTFKQRCEELGVNYWRALKRRQKGMAEERILEQSTLRSSREVAPITVNNIEYPNMEEAVRSLKPPSSPHTISRWIARGMTPEEAFTRVPNPGYGDGIIYLVTHLNSAKQYVGITIQTLTRRWQQHLLDAKSGGVLGEESLHTAIRTFGKSAFTIEQIDNGTSKGTLEAKEREWIQRLNTLKPSGFNISPGGTSGGSNPQATKVDGIQFQSNAAATDYVARTRGITHHAAKARIRKKRLDAISPRKPGESIVSTPAYKAWSRLVHVVTNPNSTDYIAGVELHPAWRNFNVFLSENGPPPQPGMAFARLDKTLGYVPGNCTWMTKSEASKLNAAYMKAAGLFTGRRRKMKNSR
;
A
#
# COMPACT_ATOMS: atom_id res chain seq x y z
N MET A 1 31.32 -29.28 -28.02
CA MET A 1 32.07 -28.02 -27.80
C MET A 1 32.86 -27.71 -29.06
N PRO A 2 32.89 -26.45 -29.55
CA PRO A 2 33.66 -26.12 -30.75
C PRO A 2 35.16 -26.34 -30.54
N ARG A 3 35.82 -26.88 -31.56
CA ARG A 3 37.26 -27.18 -31.59
C ARG A 3 38.07 -25.91 -31.25
N LYS A 4 39.06 -26.02 -30.35
CA LYS A 4 39.99 -24.91 -30.07
C LYS A 4 40.84 -24.68 -31.32
N LYS A 5 40.78 -23.46 -31.86
CA LYS A 5 41.63 -23.04 -32.99
C LYS A 5 43.10 -22.98 -32.55
N ILE A 6 44.00 -23.29 -33.47
CA ILE A 6 45.45 -23.18 -33.24
C ILE A 6 45.99 -21.84 -33.76
N LEU A 7 47.19 -21.44 -33.34
CA LEU A 7 47.77 -20.11 -33.64
C LEU A 7 47.83 -19.81 -35.14
N GLU A 8 48.25 -20.78 -35.96
CA GLU A 8 48.38 -20.62 -37.41
C GLU A 8 47.04 -20.33 -38.10
N GLU A 9 45.97 -21.03 -37.69
CA GLU A 9 44.60 -20.81 -38.19
C GLU A 9 44.13 -19.38 -37.87
N VAL A 10 44.44 -18.87 -36.67
CA VAL A 10 44.03 -17.53 -36.22
C VAL A 10 44.79 -16.44 -36.98
N LEU A 11 46.09 -16.63 -37.23
CA LEU A 11 46.89 -15.67 -38.00
C LEU A 11 46.46 -15.62 -39.47
N ALA A 12 46.14 -16.77 -40.08
CA ALA A 12 45.61 -16.81 -41.44
C ALA A 12 44.28 -16.04 -41.56
N GLU A 13 43.37 -16.20 -40.60
CA GLU A 13 42.12 -15.43 -40.56
C GLU A 13 42.34 -13.93 -40.33
N PHE A 14 43.33 -13.54 -39.51
CA PHE A 14 43.69 -12.12 -39.32
C PHE A 14 44.19 -11.47 -40.60
N HIS A 15 45.08 -12.14 -41.34
CA HIS A 15 45.58 -11.65 -42.62
C HIS A 15 44.49 -11.59 -43.69
N ALA A 16 43.59 -12.58 -43.73
CA ALA A 16 42.46 -12.57 -44.66
C ALA A 16 41.53 -11.37 -44.44
N LEU A 17 41.32 -10.96 -43.18
CA LEU A 17 40.32 -9.94 -42.84
C LEU A 17 40.87 -8.51 -42.82
N HIS A 18 42.12 -8.32 -42.42
CA HIS A 18 42.74 -6.99 -42.31
C HIS A 18 43.85 -6.73 -43.34
N SER A 19 44.13 -7.69 -44.22
CA SER A 19 45.21 -7.63 -45.22
C SER A 19 46.55 -7.24 -44.57
N ASP A 20 47.31 -6.34 -45.18
CA ASP A 20 48.65 -5.96 -44.74
C ASP A 20 48.70 -4.75 -43.78
N ARG A 21 47.59 -4.50 -43.06
CA ARG A 21 47.44 -3.33 -42.18
C ARG A 21 48.10 -3.48 -40.81
N TYR A 22 48.35 -4.71 -40.39
CA TYR A 22 48.89 -5.03 -39.08
C TYR A 22 50.02 -6.05 -39.20
N ASP A 23 50.98 -5.92 -38.29
CA ASP A 23 52.04 -6.88 -38.06
C ASP A 23 51.70 -7.71 -36.81
N TYR A 24 51.77 -9.04 -36.97
CA TYR A 24 51.42 -10.04 -35.96
C TYR A 24 52.64 -10.77 -35.38
N SER A 25 53.86 -10.28 -35.62
CA SER A 25 55.11 -10.90 -35.18
C SER A 25 55.18 -11.18 -33.67
N ASN A 26 54.42 -10.42 -32.86
CA ASN A 26 54.38 -10.56 -31.40
C ASN A 26 53.15 -11.33 -30.86
N VAL A 27 52.32 -11.91 -31.73
CA VAL A 27 51.08 -12.58 -31.31
C VAL A 27 51.34 -13.93 -30.66
N ARG A 28 50.99 -14.06 -29.38
CA ARG A 28 51.01 -15.32 -28.62
C ARG A 28 49.59 -15.78 -28.29
N TYR A 29 49.03 -16.66 -29.12
CA TYR A 29 47.63 -17.09 -28.97
C TYR A 29 47.47 -18.16 -27.88
N GLN A 30 46.57 -17.91 -26.93
CA GLN A 30 46.21 -18.86 -25.87
C GLN A 30 44.74 -19.31 -25.94
N ASN A 31 43.83 -18.36 -26.19
CA ASN A 31 42.41 -18.59 -26.38
C ASN A 31 41.77 -17.35 -27.04
N SER A 32 40.48 -17.43 -27.37
CA SER A 32 39.77 -16.40 -28.13
C SER A 32 39.52 -15.08 -27.38
N SER A 33 39.63 -15.06 -26.05
CA SER A 33 39.35 -13.89 -25.21
C SER A 33 40.59 -13.25 -24.59
N THR A 34 41.70 -13.96 -24.52
CA THR A 34 42.97 -13.43 -23.98
C THR A 34 43.59 -12.49 -24.98
N LYS A 35 43.83 -11.25 -24.55
CA LYS A 35 44.36 -10.19 -25.42
C LYS A 35 45.74 -10.55 -25.94
N VAL A 36 45.95 -10.31 -27.22
CA VAL A 36 47.23 -10.43 -27.92
C VAL A 36 47.71 -9.06 -28.36
N GLU A 37 49.02 -8.90 -28.47
CA GLU A 37 49.65 -7.69 -28.97
C GLU A 37 49.73 -7.72 -30.49
N VAL A 38 49.15 -6.70 -31.13
CA VAL A 38 49.13 -6.52 -32.59
C VAL A 38 49.71 -5.16 -32.90
N ILE A 39 50.53 -5.06 -33.93
CA ILE A 39 51.20 -3.81 -34.31
C ILE A 39 50.49 -3.20 -35.50
N CYS A 40 49.88 -2.03 -35.31
CA CYS A 40 49.39 -1.23 -36.43
C CYS A 40 50.57 -0.52 -37.10
N ARG A 41 50.72 -0.68 -38.42
CA ARG A 41 51.81 -0.05 -39.16
C ARG A 41 51.79 1.49 -39.12
N GLN A 42 50.65 2.10 -38.80
CA GLN A 42 50.49 3.57 -38.71
C GLN A 42 50.57 4.11 -37.27
N HIS A 43 50.07 3.35 -36.29
CA HIS A 43 49.86 3.87 -34.92
C HIS A 43 50.56 3.06 -33.83
N GLY A 44 51.35 2.05 -34.20
CA GLY A 44 52.14 1.24 -33.28
C GLY A 44 51.36 0.08 -32.62
N ALA A 45 51.97 -0.50 -31.59
CA ALA A 45 51.48 -1.68 -30.88
C ALA A 45 50.23 -1.40 -30.02
N PHE A 46 49.27 -2.32 -30.03
CA PHE A 46 48.08 -2.26 -29.18
C PHE A 46 47.58 -3.67 -28.81
N LEU A 47 46.84 -3.76 -27.71
CA LEU A 47 46.28 -5.03 -27.21
C LEU A 47 44.83 -5.23 -27.70
N ILE A 48 44.55 -6.38 -28.30
CA ILE A 48 43.20 -6.75 -28.76
C ILE A 48 42.91 -8.23 -28.50
N ALA A 49 41.67 -8.57 -28.16
CA ALA A 49 41.28 -9.97 -28.03
C ALA A 49 41.07 -10.60 -29.44
N PRO A 50 41.57 -11.83 -29.69
CA PRO A 50 41.49 -12.46 -31.00
C PRO A 50 40.08 -12.54 -31.58
N ASN A 51 39.07 -12.85 -30.78
CA ASN A 51 37.67 -12.88 -31.23
C ASN A 51 37.17 -11.52 -31.74
N HIS A 52 37.56 -10.42 -31.09
CA HIS A 52 37.20 -9.08 -31.51
C HIS A 52 37.93 -8.67 -32.79
N HIS A 53 39.20 -9.08 -32.91
CA HIS A 53 39.97 -8.80 -34.11
C HIS A 53 39.45 -9.57 -35.34
N LEU A 54 39.04 -10.83 -35.15
CA LEU A 54 38.33 -11.63 -36.17
C LEU A 54 36.97 -11.05 -36.57
N ASN A 55 36.32 -10.30 -35.70
CA ASN A 55 35.06 -9.60 -36.01
C ASN A 55 35.28 -8.25 -36.74
N GLY A 56 36.49 -7.97 -37.23
CA GLY A 56 36.81 -6.75 -37.98
C GLY A 56 37.13 -5.53 -37.13
N VAL A 57 37.29 -5.68 -35.81
CA VAL A 57 37.75 -4.58 -34.95
C VAL A 57 39.26 -4.44 -35.08
N GLY A 58 39.73 -3.24 -35.42
CA GLY A 58 41.14 -2.93 -35.62
C GLY A 58 41.66 -1.81 -34.71
N CYS A 59 42.73 -1.14 -35.13
CA CYS A 59 43.30 -0.01 -34.42
C CYS A 59 42.27 1.12 -34.24
N ARG A 60 42.09 1.54 -32.99
CA ARG A 60 41.20 2.64 -32.60
C ARG A 60 41.59 3.96 -33.27
N GLN A 61 42.88 4.23 -33.44
CA GLN A 61 43.37 5.48 -34.03
C GLN A 61 43.07 5.54 -35.54
N CYS A 62 43.34 4.46 -36.30
CA CYS A 62 42.92 4.36 -37.71
C CYS A 62 41.41 4.59 -37.90
N TYR A 63 40.58 4.11 -36.98
CA TYR A 63 39.14 4.31 -37.04
C TYR A 63 38.76 5.80 -36.94
N PHE A 64 39.41 6.55 -36.05
CA PHE A 64 39.13 7.98 -35.87
C PHE A 64 39.74 8.86 -36.95
N ASP A 65 40.94 8.53 -37.45
CA ASP A 65 41.59 9.30 -38.51
C ASP A 65 40.79 9.25 -39.82
N ARG A 66 40.16 8.12 -40.13
CA ARG A 66 39.23 7.99 -41.28
C ARG A 66 37.94 8.83 -41.13
N GLN A 67 37.66 9.37 -39.96
CA GLN A 67 36.47 10.17 -39.66
C GLN A 67 36.78 11.67 -39.49
N LYS A 68 38.00 12.12 -39.81
CA LYS A 68 38.35 13.54 -39.80
C LYS A 68 37.85 14.21 -41.08
N THR A 69 36.92 15.15 -40.92
CA THR A 69 36.41 16.01 -41.99
C THR A 69 37.33 17.21 -42.16
N SER A 70 37.65 17.59 -43.39
CA SER A 70 38.44 18.79 -43.68
C SER A 70 37.58 20.06 -43.60
N LYS A 71 38.20 21.25 -43.44
CA LYS A 71 37.47 22.53 -43.46
C LYS A 71 36.70 22.75 -44.76
N ALA A 72 37.32 22.42 -45.89
CA ALA A 72 36.69 22.57 -47.21
C ALA A 72 35.43 21.68 -47.31
N GLU A 73 35.56 20.40 -46.94
CA GLU A 73 34.45 19.45 -46.94
C GLU A 73 33.34 19.87 -45.96
N PHE A 74 33.68 20.42 -44.79
CA PHE A 74 32.69 20.97 -43.86
C PHE A 74 31.91 22.15 -44.44
N ILE A 75 32.60 23.10 -45.09
CA ILE A 75 31.95 24.29 -45.67
C ILE A 75 31.04 23.88 -46.83
N GLU A 76 31.52 23.02 -47.72
CA GLU A 76 30.76 22.50 -48.86
C GLU A 76 29.46 21.84 -48.39
N ARG A 77 29.56 20.83 -47.51
CA ARG A 77 28.40 20.11 -46.97
C ARG A 77 27.46 21.01 -46.16
N SER A 78 28.00 22.01 -45.47
CA SER A 78 27.16 22.96 -44.73
C SER A 78 26.40 23.91 -45.66
N ARG A 79 27.00 24.31 -46.80
CA ARG A 79 26.32 25.11 -47.82
C ARG A 79 25.25 24.30 -48.56
N GLU A 80 25.51 23.02 -48.86
CA GLU A 80 24.48 22.13 -49.43
C GLU A 80 23.25 22.02 -48.51
N HIS A 81 23.46 21.90 -47.20
CA HIS A 81 22.36 21.68 -46.25
C HIS A 81 21.63 22.96 -45.83
N PHE A 82 22.30 24.11 -45.77
CA PHE A 82 21.72 25.36 -45.25
C PHE A 82 21.70 26.52 -46.25
N GLY A 83 22.23 26.36 -47.46
CA GLY A 83 22.43 27.44 -48.43
C GLY A 83 23.34 28.55 -47.89
N ASP A 84 23.08 29.78 -48.32
CA ASP A 84 23.85 30.98 -47.94
C ASP A 84 23.41 31.60 -46.60
N ARG A 85 22.86 30.80 -45.69
CA ARG A 85 22.32 31.30 -44.41
C ARG A 85 23.39 31.62 -43.35
N TYR A 86 24.58 31.05 -43.50
CA TYR A 86 25.65 31.13 -42.53
C TYR A 86 26.97 31.46 -43.22
N ASP A 87 27.74 32.34 -42.59
CA ASP A 87 29.11 32.62 -42.97
C ASP A 87 30.08 31.87 -42.04
N TYR A 88 31.06 31.22 -42.68
CA TYR A 88 32.09 30.37 -42.05
C TYR A 88 33.47 31.02 -42.12
N SER A 89 33.58 32.28 -42.56
CA SER A 89 34.85 33.02 -42.72
C SER A 89 35.61 33.17 -41.39
N LEU A 90 34.91 33.12 -40.27
CA LEU A 90 35.49 33.18 -38.92
C LEU A 90 36.19 31.88 -38.47
N ILE A 91 36.11 30.80 -39.28
CA ILE A 91 36.77 29.54 -38.99
C ILE A 91 38.13 29.54 -39.69
N SER A 92 39.23 29.52 -38.95
CA SER A 92 40.58 29.34 -39.51
C SER A 92 40.84 27.87 -39.87
N GLU A 93 40.74 26.98 -38.89
CA GLU A 93 40.88 25.53 -39.00
C GLU A 93 39.77 24.79 -38.23
N LEU A 94 39.52 23.52 -38.57
CA LEU A 94 38.53 22.71 -37.82
C LEU A 94 39.19 22.09 -36.58
N PRO A 95 38.69 22.41 -35.38
CA PRO A 95 39.24 21.87 -34.16
C PRO A 95 38.83 20.38 -33.98
N PRO A 96 39.54 19.63 -33.11
CA PRO A 96 39.22 18.23 -32.82
C PRO A 96 37.82 18.08 -32.18
N ALA A 97 37.36 16.83 -32.11
CA ALA A 97 36.01 16.52 -31.61
C ALA A 97 35.80 17.01 -30.16
N GLY A 98 34.74 17.80 -29.95
CA GLY A 98 34.37 18.40 -28.65
C GLY A 98 34.68 19.89 -28.53
N GLU A 99 35.48 20.44 -29.45
CA GLU A 99 35.76 21.88 -29.51
C GLU A 99 34.80 22.61 -30.47
N LYS A 100 34.61 23.91 -30.22
CA LYS A 100 33.61 24.74 -30.91
C LYS A 100 34.24 25.64 -31.96
N VAL A 101 33.50 25.89 -33.04
CA VAL A 101 33.80 26.86 -34.08
C VAL A 101 32.86 28.05 -33.99
N SER A 102 33.33 29.24 -34.38
CA SER A 102 32.53 30.45 -34.48
C SER A 102 31.86 30.51 -35.86
N ILE A 103 30.54 30.57 -35.89
CA ILE A 103 29.72 30.65 -37.11
C ILE A 103 28.89 31.92 -37.04
N HIS A 104 28.82 32.67 -38.15
CA HIS A 104 28.01 33.88 -38.25
C HIS A 104 26.70 33.57 -38.97
N CYS A 105 25.57 33.93 -38.35
CA CYS A 105 24.25 33.80 -38.95
C CYS A 105 23.84 35.10 -39.61
N LEU A 106 23.78 35.12 -40.94
CA LEU A 106 23.46 36.32 -41.73
C LEU A 106 22.03 36.82 -41.49
N ALA A 107 21.08 35.90 -41.21
CA ALA A 107 19.68 36.26 -40.97
C ALA A 107 19.42 36.98 -39.63
N HIS A 108 20.30 36.80 -38.64
CA HIS A 108 20.13 37.35 -37.29
C HIS A 108 21.28 38.24 -36.85
N ASP A 109 22.23 38.47 -37.76
CA ASP A 109 23.52 39.11 -37.51
C ASP A 109 24.15 38.67 -36.18
N LEU A 110 24.22 37.35 -35.98
CA LEU A 110 24.65 36.76 -34.71
C LEU A 110 25.81 35.80 -34.94
N VAL A 111 26.94 36.08 -34.29
CA VAL A 111 28.05 35.13 -34.17
C VAL A 111 27.79 34.22 -32.97
N PHE A 112 27.84 32.92 -33.18
CA PHE A 112 27.63 31.93 -32.12
C PHE A 112 28.65 30.79 -32.23
N GLN A 113 28.89 30.11 -31.11
CA GLN A 113 29.88 29.03 -31.01
C GLN A 113 29.23 27.67 -30.86
N GLN A 114 29.59 26.72 -31.71
CA GLN A 114 29.14 25.33 -31.61
C GLN A 114 30.09 24.34 -32.28
N GLU A 115 29.91 23.05 -32.01
CA GLU A 115 30.69 21.99 -32.67
C GLU A 115 30.31 21.86 -34.15
N HIS A 116 31.32 21.77 -35.04
CA HIS A 116 31.12 21.63 -36.49
C HIS A 116 30.30 20.39 -36.87
N ARG A 117 30.49 19.26 -36.17
CA ARG A 117 29.72 18.02 -36.41
C ARG A 117 28.23 18.18 -36.10
N ASN A 118 27.89 18.98 -35.09
CA ASN A 118 26.49 19.21 -34.70
C ASN A 118 25.81 20.16 -35.67
N HIS A 119 26.56 21.14 -36.20
CA HIS A 119 26.10 22.00 -37.29
C HIS A 119 25.73 21.18 -38.53
N LEU A 120 26.61 20.29 -38.99
CA LEU A 120 26.35 19.43 -40.17
C LEU A 120 25.11 18.55 -40.03
N ARG A 121 24.72 18.17 -38.81
CA ARG A 121 23.55 17.32 -38.55
C ARG A 121 22.22 18.10 -38.52
N GLY A 122 22.26 19.44 -38.55
CA GLY A 122 21.04 20.27 -38.58
C GLY A 122 20.23 20.33 -37.29
N HIS A 123 20.70 19.71 -36.21
CA HIS A 123 20.02 19.73 -34.91
C HIS A 123 20.28 21.01 -34.11
N ILE A 124 21.42 21.67 -34.34
CA ILE A 124 21.88 22.84 -33.60
C ILE A 124 22.48 23.84 -34.61
N GLY A 125 22.17 25.11 -34.43
CA GLY A 125 22.45 26.23 -35.32
C GLY A 125 22.20 27.53 -34.58
N CYS A 126 21.94 28.63 -35.29
CA CYS A 126 21.72 29.92 -34.63
C CYS A 126 20.56 29.82 -33.61
N PRO A 127 20.78 30.17 -32.32
CA PRO A 127 19.75 30.06 -31.28
C PRO A 127 18.45 30.80 -31.63
N LYS A 128 18.56 31.95 -32.32
CA LYS A 128 17.41 32.71 -32.81
C LYS A 128 16.70 31.98 -33.97
N CYS A 129 17.44 31.40 -34.92
CA CYS A 129 16.87 30.56 -35.99
C CYS A 129 16.12 29.34 -35.43
N ILE A 130 16.67 28.65 -34.42
CA ILE A 130 16.03 27.48 -33.80
C ILE A 130 14.76 27.91 -33.08
N SER A 131 14.83 29.01 -32.32
CA SER A 131 13.66 29.59 -31.67
C SER A 131 12.56 29.97 -32.67
N LEU A 132 12.92 30.39 -33.89
CA LEU A 132 11.99 30.69 -34.99
C LEU A 132 11.48 29.43 -35.72
N LYS A 133 12.30 28.40 -35.93
CA LYS A 133 11.90 27.11 -36.51
C LYS A 133 10.89 26.36 -35.63
N HIS A 134 10.98 26.51 -34.31
CA HIS A 134 9.97 25.97 -33.39
C HIS A 134 8.74 26.86 -33.24
N ALA A 135 8.74 28.07 -33.82
CA ALA A 135 7.62 29.00 -33.80
C ALA A 135 6.75 28.95 -35.06
N LEU A 136 7.24 28.41 -36.20
CA LEU A 136 6.54 28.47 -37.50
C LEU A 136 6.83 27.27 -38.42
N ASP A 137 5.79 26.87 -39.14
CA ASP A 137 5.84 25.96 -40.29
C ASP A 137 6.53 26.63 -41.49
N GLU A 138 7.18 25.85 -42.34
CA GLU A 138 8.03 26.30 -43.45
C GLU A 138 7.22 26.99 -44.55
N GLY A 139 7.07 28.31 -44.43
CA GLY A 139 6.56 29.13 -45.52
C GLY A 139 6.03 30.46 -45.00
N GLN A 140 6.66 31.54 -45.43
CA GLN A 140 6.26 32.94 -45.22
C GLN A 140 6.65 33.55 -43.86
N LEU A 141 7.82 34.19 -43.85
CA LEU A 141 8.01 35.38 -43.03
C LEU A 141 8.73 36.47 -43.82
N LYS A 142 7.99 37.55 -44.09
CA LYS A 142 8.57 38.89 -44.20
C LYS A 142 8.73 39.47 -42.78
N PRO A 143 9.68 40.39 -42.55
CA PRO A 143 9.95 40.93 -41.23
C PRO A 143 9.00 42.07 -40.91
N ALA A 144 8.11 41.87 -39.94
CA ALA A 144 7.60 42.87 -38.98
C ALA A 144 6.31 42.34 -38.35
N SER A 145 6.21 42.31 -37.03
CA SER A 145 4.93 42.52 -36.36
C SER A 145 5.09 42.73 -34.84
N SER A 146 4.43 43.76 -34.33
CA SER A 146 4.38 44.17 -32.93
C SER A 146 3.76 43.10 -32.01
N ASP A 147 3.96 43.25 -30.70
CA ASP A 147 3.42 42.39 -29.63
C ASP A 147 1.91 42.07 -29.78
N THR A 148 1.12 43.07 -30.19
CA THR A 148 -0.33 42.94 -30.47
C THR A 148 -0.64 41.92 -31.56
N ALA A 149 0.10 41.91 -32.66
CA ALA A 149 -0.13 40.98 -33.77
C ALA A 149 0.25 39.53 -33.42
N LEU A 150 1.23 39.33 -32.54
CA LEU A 150 1.59 38.00 -32.03
C LEU A 150 0.50 37.44 -31.11
N ARG A 151 -0.09 38.29 -30.25
CA ARG A 151 -1.21 37.94 -29.39
C ARG A 151 -2.46 37.57 -30.19
N ASP A 152 -2.82 38.38 -31.19
CA ASP A 152 -3.98 38.11 -32.06
C ASP A 152 -3.82 36.81 -32.83
N ARG A 153 -2.60 36.55 -33.33
CA ARG A 153 -2.27 35.29 -33.99
C ARG A 153 -2.46 34.08 -33.07
N PHE A 154 -1.98 34.15 -31.84
CA PHE A 154 -2.18 33.08 -30.85
C PHE A 154 -3.67 32.85 -30.59
N ARG A 155 -4.47 33.91 -30.43
CA ARG A 155 -5.92 33.81 -30.20
C ARG A 155 -6.63 33.09 -31.35
N ILE A 156 -6.29 33.41 -32.59
CA ILE A 156 -6.86 32.76 -33.78
C ILE A 156 -6.52 31.26 -33.79
N GLN A 157 -5.25 30.91 -33.56
CA GLN A 157 -4.81 29.51 -33.53
C GLN A 157 -5.42 28.74 -32.35
N ALA A 158 -5.55 29.37 -31.19
CA ALA A 158 -6.14 28.72 -30.03
C ALA A 158 -7.64 28.46 -30.22
N ARG A 159 -8.35 29.36 -30.92
CA ARG A 159 -9.74 29.15 -31.34
C ARG A 159 -9.91 28.07 -32.41
N SER A 160 -8.96 27.89 -33.33
CA SER A 160 -9.06 26.79 -34.29
C SER A 160 -8.91 25.41 -33.64
N VAL A 161 -8.24 25.32 -32.48
CA VAL A 161 -8.03 24.06 -31.75
C VAL A 161 -9.15 23.79 -30.74
N HIS A 162 -9.59 24.80 -30.01
CA HIS A 162 -10.51 24.65 -28.88
C HIS A 162 -11.89 25.31 -29.09
N GLY A 163 -12.13 25.94 -30.24
CA GLY A 163 -13.32 26.78 -30.46
C GLY A 163 -13.35 27.95 -29.46
N ASP A 164 -14.53 28.27 -28.95
CA ASP A 164 -14.74 29.32 -27.95
C ASP A 164 -14.63 28.82 -26.50
N LYS A 165 -14.00 27.65 -26.27
CA LYS A 165 -13.90 27.01 -24.94
C LYS A 165 -13.05 27.79 -23.93
N TYR A 166 -12.17 28.70 -24.36
CA TYR A 166 -11.28 29.44 -23.45
C TYR A 166 -11.23 30.92 -23.79
N GLN A 167 -10.99 31.73 -22.76
CA GLN A 167 -10.79 33.18 -22.85
C GLN A 167 -9.31 33.54 -22.65
N TYR A 168 -8.86 34.59 -23.34
CA TYR A 168 -7.43 34.96 -23.46
C TYR A 168 -7.20 36.46 -23.18
N ASP A 169 -8.11 37.09 -22.44
CA ASP A 169 -8.10 38.55 -22.23
C ASP A 169 -6.87 39.00 -21.41
N ASP A 170 -6.37 38.15 -20.53
CA ASP A 170 -5.15 38.36 -19.73
C ASP A 170 -3.90 37.65 -20.30
N PHE A 171 -3.99 37.10 -21.51
CA PHE A 171 -2.90 36.31 -22.08
C PHE A 171 -1.81 37.21 -22.69
N HIS A 172 -0.62 37.19 -22.08
CA HIS A 172 0.56 37.91 -22.57
C HIS A 172 1.51 36.94 -23.32
N TYR A 173 1.66 37.12 -24.63
CA TYR A 173 2.47 36.24 -25.47
C TYR A 173 3.95 36.64 -25.42
N VAL A 174 4.79 35.85 -24.74
CA VAL A 174 6.25 36.08 -24.72
C VAL A 174 6.97 35.21 -25.76
N ASN A 175 6.76 33.89 -25.68
CA ASN A 175 7.25 32.90 -26.65
C ASN A 175 6.52 31.56 -26.42
N MET A 176 6.76 30.58 -27.30
CA MET A 176 6.11 29.25 -27.25
C MET A 176 6.39 28.42 -25.98
N GLY A 177 7.47 28.71 -25.26
CA GLY A 177 7.90 27.95 -24.07
C GLY A 177 7.55 28.61 -22.73
N MET A 178 7.18 29.90 -22.74
CA MET A 178 6.76 30.63 -21.55
C MET A 178 5.26 30.45 -21.32
N LYS A 179 4.87 30.26 -20.06
CA LYS A 179 3.46 30.11 -19.70
C LYS A 179 2.76 31.46 -19.76
N GLY A 180 1.52 31.45 -20.23
CA GLY A 180 0.58 32.57 -20.09
C GLY A 180 -0.68 32.11 -19.36
N VAL A 181 -1.44 33.09 -18.85
CA VAL A 181 -2.70 32.86 -18.14
C VAL A 181 -3.83 32.71 -19.15
N ILE A 182 -4.50 31.56 -19.13
CA ILE A 182 -5.65 31.23 -19.96
C ILE A 182 -6.84 31.00 -19.03
N HIS A 183 -8.02 31.46 -19.41
CA HIS A 183 -9.22 31.33 -18.60
C HIS A 183 -10.13 30.23 -19.14
N CYS A 184 -10.43 29.26 -18.28
CA CYS A 184 -11.45 28.24 -18.53
C CYS A 184 -12.78 28.67 -17.90
N PRO A 185 -13.88 28.75 -18.67
CA PRO A 185 -15.20 29.14 -18.13
C PRO A 185 -15.65 28.28 -16.95
N ASP A 186 -15.34 26.98 -16.97
CA ASP A 186 -15.78 26.03 -15.93
C ASP A 186 -14.85 25.99 -14.70
N HIS A 187 -13.56 26.30 -14.87
CA HIS A 187 -12.52 26.02 -13.87
C HIS A 187 -11.63 27.22 -13.51
N GLY A 188 -11.88 28.40 -14.09
CA GLY A 188 -11.16 29.64 -13.83
C GLY A 188 -9.79 29.75 -14.54
N PRO A 189 -8.94 30.69 -14.11
CA PRO A 189 -7.62 30.92 -14.69
C PRO A 189 -6.67 29.74 -14.45
N PHE A 190 -5.89 29.40 -15.46
CA PHE A 190 -4.81 28.42 -15.38
C PHE A 190 -3.63 28.84 -16.25
N GLU A 191 -2.44 28.37 -15.90
CA GLU A 191 -1.22 28.67 -16.66
C GLU A 191 -0.86 27.56 -17.63
N GLN A 192 -0.61 27.91 -18.89
CA GLN A 192 -0.13 26.96 -19.88
C GLN A 192 0.77 27.64 -20.91
N THR A 193 1.72 26.90 -21.50
CA THR A 193 2.52 27.40 -22.61
C THR A 193 1.71 27.44 -23.91
N PRO A 194 1.90 28.43 -24.79
CA PRO A 194 1.20 28.47 -26.08
C PRO A 194 1.39 27.17 -26.87
N SER A 195 2.61 26.62 -26.90
CA SER A 195 2.91 25.35 -27.57
C SER A 195 2.07 24.17 -27.08
N ASN A 196 1.85 24.07 -25.76
CA ASN A 196 1.10 22.98 -25.18
C ASN A 196 -0.41 23.16 -25.39
N HIS A 197 -0.88 24.41 -25.36
CA HIS A 197 -2.28 24.77 -25.60
C HIS A 197 -2.70 24.50 -27.04
N LEU A 198 -1.88 24.95 -28.00
CA LEU A 198 -2.14 24.76 -29.43
C LEU A 198 -2.04 23.30 -29.88
N ARG A 199 -1.44 22.42 -29.06
CA ARG A 199 -1.49 20.96 -29.29
C ARG A 199 -2.82 20.31 -28.88
N GLY A 200 -3.77 21.08 -28.35
CA GLY A 200 -5.06 20.59 -27.90
C GLY A 200 -5.08 20.14 -26.44
N THR A 201 -4.09 20.55 -25.63
CA THR A 201 -4.11 20.25 -24.20
C THR A 201 -5.14 21.12 -23.50
N GLU A 202 -6.10 20.48 -22.83
CA GLU A 202 -7.14 21.19 -22.08
C GLU A 202 -6.59 21.78 -20.76
N CYS A 203 -7.43 22.53 -20.04
CA CYS A 203 -7.09 22.91 -18.67
C CYS A 203 -6.94 21.66 -17.78
N PRO A 204 -6.16 21.73 -16.69
CA PRO A 204 -5.85 20.56 -15.86
C PRO A 204 -7.10 19.83 -15.33
N GLN A 205 -8.18 20.55 -15.05
CA GLN A 205 -9.42 19.98 -14.52
C GLN A 205 -10.26 19.32 -15.62
N CYS A 206 -10.48 19.97 -16.76
CA CYS A 206 -11.14 19.34 -17.91
C CYS A 206 -10.40 18.07 -18.37
N ALA A 207 -9.06 18.13 -18.46
CA ALA A 207 -8.25 16.97 -18.79
C ALA A 207 -8.41 15.83 -17.79
N LYS A 208 -8.51 16.14 -16.49
CA LYS A 208 -8.75 15.16 -15.44
C LYS A 208 -10.14 14.53 -15.52
N LEU A 209 -11.17 15.33 -15.79
CA LEU A 209 -12.55 14.86 -15.96
C LEU A 209 -12.65 13.89 -17.15
N LYS A 210 -12.05 14.25 -18.29
CA LYS A 210 -11.97 13.39 -19.47
C LYS A 210 -11.21 12.09 -19.21
N LEU A 211 -10.16 12.13 -18.38
CA LEU A 211 -9.42 10.93 -17.98
C LEU A 211 -10.20 10.02 -17.02
N SER A 212 -11.10 10.59 -16.21
CA SER A 212 -11.99 9.81 -15.34
C SER A 212 -13.20 9.24 -16.07
N GLU A 213 -13.58 9.84 -17.19
CA GLU A 213 -14.75 9.46 -17.99
C GLU A 213 -14.67 8.01 -18.49
N GLY A 214 -15.74 7.23 -18.25
CA GLY A 214 -15.85 5.83 -18.65
C GLY A 214 -14.94 4.86 -17.87
N THR A 215 -14.19 5.34 -16.88
CA THR A 215 -13.30 4.48 -16.10
C THR A 215 -14.11 3.54 -15.19
N PHE A 216 -13.55 2.35 -14.91
CA PHE A 216 -14.12 1.43 -13.93
C PHE A 216 -14.33 2.09 -12.55
N LYS A 217 -13.48 3.06 -12.20
CA LYS A 217 -13.59 3.82 -10.96
C LYS A 217 -14.83 4.71 -10.95
N GLN A 218 -15.07 5.44 -12.03
CA GLN A 218 -16.28 6.26 -12.18
C GLN A 218 -17.54 5.41 -12.19
N ARG A 219 -17.57 4.30 -12.94
CA ARG A 219 -18.70 3.36 -12.93
C ARG A 219 -19.01 2.80 -11.53
N CYS A 220 -17.97 2.55 -10.73
CA CYS A 220 -18.14 2.15 -9.33
C CYS A 220 -18.76 3.27 -8.48
N GLU A 221 -18.35 4.51 -8.69
CA GLU A 221 -18.86 5.68 -7.98
C GLU A 221 -20.33 5.96 -8.31
N GLU A 222 -20.69 5.93 -9.59
CA GLU A 222 -22.07 6.08 -10.09
C GLU A 222 -23.02 5.02 -9.51
N LEU A 223 -22.55 3.78 -9.38
CA LEU A 223 -23.34 2.66 -8.86
C LEU A 223 -23.28 2.51 -7.33
N GLY A 224 -22.55 3.39 -6.62
CA GLY A 224 -22.36 3.30 -5.17
C GLY A 224 -21.57 2.08 -4.70
N VAL A 225 -20.80 1.45 -5.60
CA VAL A 225 -19.99 0.26 -5.30
C VAL A 225 -18.60 0.69 -4.84
N ASN A 226 -18.12 0.10 -3.74
CA ASN A 226 -16.78 0.39 -3.24
C ASN A 226 -15.68 -0.05 -4.23
N TYR A 227 -14.99 0.92 -4.85
CA TYR A 227 -13.96 0.70 -5.87
C TYR A 227 -12.89 -0.32 -5.47
N TRP A 228 -12.32 -0.23 -4.26
CA TRP A 228 -11.24 -1.12 -3.83
C TRP A 228 -11.70 -2.58 -3.69
N ARG A 229 -12.95 -2.81 -3.30
CA ARG A 229 -13.55 -4.15 -3.27
C ARG A 229 -13.84 -4.66 -4.68
N ALA A 230 -14.41 -3.81 -5.52
CA ALA A 230 -14.69 -4.11 -6.93
C ALA A 230 -13.41 -4.50 -7.69
N LEU A 231 -12.32 -3.74 -7.48
CA LEU A 231 -11.01 -4.01 -8.07
C LEU A 231 -10.44 -5.36 -7.66
N LYS A 232 -10.56 -5.74 -6.37
CA LYS A 232 -10.11 -7.06 -5.89
C LYS A 232 -10.90 -8.21 -6.52
N ARG A 233 -12.21 -8.03 -6.76
CA ARG A 233 -13.05 -9.04 -7.44
C ARG A 233 -12.64 -9.17 -8.91
N ARG A 234 -12.39 -8.04 -9.57
CA ARG A 234 -11.89 -7.98 -10.96
C ARG A 234 -10.54 -8.69 -11.11
N GLN A 235 -9.60 -8.44 -10.20
CA GLN A 235 -8.29 -9.11 -10.17
C GLN A 235 -8.37 -10.62 -9.95
N LYS A 236 -9.45 -11.11 -9.35
CA LYS A 236 -9.73 -12.53 -9.18
C LYS A 236 -10.48 -13.16 -10.36
N GLY A 237 -10.69 -12.41 -11.45
CA GLY A 237 -11.33 -12.91 -12.66
C GLY A 237 -12.86 -12.94 -12.63
N MET A 238 -13.50 -12.22 -11.70
CA MET A 238 -14.96 -12.06 -11.71
C MET A 238 -15.38 -11.08 -12.82
N ALA A 239 -16.46 -11.40 -13.54
CA ALA A 239 -17.03 -10.58 -14.60
C ALA A 239 -17.44 -9.19 -14.09
N GLU A 240 -17.23 -8.14 -14.89
CA GLU A 240 -17.45 -6.75 -14.46
C GLU A 240 -18.92 -6.45 -14.19
N GLU A 241 -19.84 -7.03 -14.96
CA GLU A 241 -21.29 -6.93 -14.79
C GLU A 241 -21.68 -7.38 -13.38
N ARG A 242 -21.20 -8.55 -12.97
CA ARG A 242 -21.43 -9.12 -11.65
C ARG A 242 -20.76 -8.35 -10.51
N ILE A 243 -19.64 -7.68 -10.79
CA ILE A 243 -18.95 -6.86 -9.78
C ILE A 243 -19.73 -5.58 -9.48
N LEU A 244 -20.37 -5.03 -10.52
CA LEU A 244 -21.08 -3.76 -10.50
C LEU A 244 -22.56 -3.92 -10.06
N GLU A 245 -23.10 -5.15 -10.04
CA GLU A 245 -24.41 -5.46 -9.44
C GLU A 245 -24.43 -5.23 -7.91
N GLN A 246 -25.34 -4.36 -7.44
CA GLN A 246 -25.53 -4.01 -6.02
C GLN A 246 -25.96 -5.22 -5.15
N SER A 247 -26.61 -6.23 -5.73
CA SER A 247 -27.03 -7.47 -5.05
C SER A 247 -25.86 -8.28 -4.46
N THR A 248 -24.62 -7.99 -4.87
CA THR A 248 -23.40 -8.64 -4.35
C THR A 248 -22.81 -7.96 -3.10
N LEU A 249 -23.45 -6.91 -2.57
CA LEU A 249 -23.09 -6.28 -1.30
C LEU A 249 -23.52 -7.19 -0.14
N ARG A 250 -22.60 -7.42 0.82
CA ARG A 250 -22.81 -8.38 1.93
C ARG A 250 -24.05 -8.07 2.77
N SER A 251 -24.47 -6.81 2.85
CA SER A 251 -25.66 -6.34 3.58
C SER A 251 -26.96 -6.59 2.82
N SER A 252 -26.91 -6.66 1.49
CA SER A 252 -28.08 -6.76 0.61
C SER A 252 -28.22 -8.13 -0.03
N ARG A 253 -27.27 -9.03 0.28
CA ARG A 253 -27.31 -10.43 -0.16
C ARG A 253 -28.48 -11.11 0.52
N GLU A 254 -29.31 -11.78 -0.27
CA GLU A 254 -30.34 -12.68 0.23
C GLU A 254 -29.69 -13.84 0.99
N VAL A 255 -29.84 -13.82 2.31
CA VAL A 255 -29.35 -14.85 3.21
C VAL A 255 -30.43 -15.02 4.29
N ALA A 256 -31.25 -16.05 4.12
CA ALA A 256 -32.43 -16.29 4.96
C ALA A 256 -33.37 -15.06 4.99
N PRO A 257 -34.14 -14.83 3.91
CA PRO A 257 -35.06 -13.71 3.84
C PRO A 257 -36.08 -13.79 4.99
N ILE A 258 -36.52 -12.62 5.45
CA ILE A 258 -37.46 -12.48 6.55
C ILE A 258 -38.56 -11.50 6.16
N THR A 259 -39.81 -11.91 6.35
CA THR A 259 -40.97 -11.04 6.17
C THR A 259 -41.36 -10.46 7.51
N VAL A 260 -41.53 -9.15 7.57
CA VAL A 260 -42.04 -8.44 8.75
C VAL A 260 -43.07 -7.42 8.25
N ASN A 261 -44.29 -7.46 8.78
CA ASN A 261 -45.38 -6.55 8.40
C ASN A 261 -45.66 -6.56 6.88
N ASN A 262 -45.66 -7.74 6.24
CA ASN A 262 -45.84 -7.92 4.79
C ASN A 262 -44.76 -7.28 3.89
N ILE A 263 -43.63 -6.86 4.46
CA ILE A 263 -42.45 -6.43 3.70
C ILE A 263 -41.39 -7.52 3.81
N GLU A 264 -40.92 -8.01 2.66
CA GLU A 264 -39.84 -9.00 2.58
C GLU A 264 -38.48 -8.30 2.59
N TYR A 265 -37.60 -8.74 3.49
CA TYR A 265 -36.24 -8.25 3.61
C TYR A 265 -35.24 -9.36 3.25
N PRO A 266 -34.15 -9.04 2.54
CA PRO A 266 -33.19 -10.05 2.07
C PRO A 266 -32.45 -10.76 3.21
N ASN A 267 -32.35 -10.13 4.38
CA ASN A 267 -31.78 -10.72 5.59
C ASN A 267 -32.15 -9.89 6.84
N MET A 268 -31.87 -10.46 8.03
CA MET A 268 -32.14 -9.85 9.34
C MET A 268 -31.47 -8.48 9.56
N GLU A 269 -30.25 -8.26 9.04
CA GLU A 269 -29.52 -6.99 9.22
C GLU A 269 -30.18 -5.86 8.44
N GLU A 270 -30.71 -6.14 7.24
CA GLU A 270 -31.47 -5.17 6.45
C GLU A 270 -32.81 -4.84 7.13
N ALA A 271 -33.53 -5.87 7.60
CA ALA A 271 -34.77 -5.69 8.33
C ALA A 271 -34.59 -4.81 9.59
N VAL A 272 -33.53 -5.06 10.39
CA VAL A 272 -33.23 -4.26 11.59
C VAL A 272 -32.83 -2.83 11.23
N ARG A 273 -32.09 -2.62 10.14
CA ARG A 273 -31.69 -1.27 9.70
C ARG A 273 -32.89 -0.43 9.28
N SER A 274 -33.82 -1.04 8.55
CA SER A 274 -35.04 -0.38 8.06
C SER A 274 -36.05 -0.13 9.17
N LEU A 275 -36.31 -1.14 10.01
CA LEU A 275 -37.37 -1.08 11.03
C LEU A 275 -36.90 -0.48 12.38
N LYS A 276 -35.59 -0.37 12.60
CA LYS A 276 -34.98 0.14 13.85
C LYS A 276 -35.63 -0.39 15.14
N PRO A 277 -35.76 -1.71 15.30
CA PRO A 277 -36.41 -2.30 16.46
C PRO A 277 -35.63 -2.02 17.76
N PRO A 278 -36.30 -2.07 18.94
CA PRO A 278 -35.66 -1.84 20.24
C PRO A 278 -34.64 -2.93 20.62
N SER A 279 -34.63 -4.06 19.92
CA SER A 279 -33.83 -5.25 20.20
C SER A 279 -32.75 -5.48 19.14
N SER A 280 -31.61 -6.06 19.54
CA SER A 280 -30.53 -6.39 18.60
C SER A 280 -30.93 -7.51 17.62
N PRO A 281 -30.33 -7.58 16.41
CA PRO A 281 -30.57 -8.67 15.43
C PRO A 281 -30.45 -10.07 16.05
N HIS A 282 -29.45 -10.26 16.93
CA HIS A 282 -29.20 -11.53 17.58
C HIS A 282 -30.30 -11.92 18.60
N THR A 283 -30.90 -10.93 19.27
CA THR A 283 -32.01 -11.16 20.20
C THR A 283 -33.29 -11.53 19.45
N ILE A 284 -33.60 -10.78 18.39
CA ILE A 284 -34.77 -11.01 17.53
C ILE A 284 -34.69 -12.40 16.89
N SER A 285 -33.55 -12.75 16.29
CA SER A 285 -33.32 -14.08 15.71
C SER A 285 -33.54 -15.21 16.73
N ARG A 286 -33.14 -15.00 17.99
CA ARG A 286 -33.36 -15.98 19.07
C ARG A 286 -34.83 -16.15 19.43
N TRP A 287 -35.62 -15.07 19.43
CA TRP A 287 -37.05 -15.13 19.71
C TRP A 287 -37.80 -15.85 18.58
N ILE A 288 -37.47 -15.53 17.33
CA ILE A 288 -38.05 -16.21 16.17
C ILE A 288 -37.72 -17.71 16.20
N ALA A 289 -36.47 -18.07 16.49
CA ALA A 289 -36.06 -19.47 16.64
C ALA A 289 -36.78 -20.21 17.79
N ARG A 290 -37.41 -19.47 18.72
CA ARG A 290 -38.24 -20.02 19.81
C ARG A 290 -39.74 -20.01 19.47
N GLY A 291 -40.11 -19.73 18.22
CA GLY A 291 -41.50 -19.76 17.74
C GLY A 291 -42.24 -18.42 17.83
N MET A 292 -41.57 -17.30 18.13
CA MET A 292 -42.18 -15.97 18.05
C MET A 292 -42.33 -15.52 16.60
N THR A 293 -43.44 -14.86 16.26
CA THR A 293 -43.61 -14.29 14.92
C THR A 293 -42.61 -13.15 14.70
N PRO A 294 -42.18 -12.90 13.45
CA PRO A 294 -41.32 -11.76 13.14
C PRO A 294 -41.93 -10.41 13.59
N GLU A 295 -43.23 -10.22 13.44
CA GLU A 295 -43.95 -9.01 13.84
C GLU A 295 -43.82 -8.74 15.34
N GLU A 296 -44.03 -9.77 16.16
CA GLU A 296 -43.87 -9.70 17.61
C GLU A 296 -42.40 -9.55 18.00
N ALA A 297 -41.49 -10.27 17.35
CA ALA A 297 -40.08 -10.24 17.69
C ALA A 297 -39.43 -8.88 17.44
N PHE A 298 -39.83 -8.18 16.37
CA PHE A 298 -39.31 -6.84 16.04
C PHE A 298 -39.90 -5.73 16.91
N THR A 299 -41.09 -5.89 17.46
CA THR A 299 -41.74 -4.90 18.34
C THR A 299 -41.44 -5.15 19.82
N ARG A 300 -41.09 -6.38 20.19
CA ARG A 300 -40.84 -6.77 21.57
C ARG A 300 -39.65 -6.03 22.17
N VAL A 301 -39.94 -5.30 23.24
CA VAL A 301 -38.92 -4.78 24.16
C VAL A 301 -38.38 -5.96 24.99
N PRO A 302 -37.05 -6.14 25.13
CA PRO A 302 -36.51 -7.25 25.89
C PRO A 302 -36.94 -7.19 27.37
N ASN A 303 -37.67 -8.22 27.83
CA ASN A 303 -38.05 -8.39 29.25
C ASN A 303 -36.81 -8.65 30.14
N PRO A 304 -36.85 -8.41 31.46
CA PRO A 304 -37.11 -7.18 32.21
C PRO A 304 -35.97 -6.99 33.21
N GLY A 305 -34.71 -7.05 32.75
CA GLY A 305 -33.58 -6.71 33.62
C GLY A 305 -33.51 -5.22 33.90
N TYR A 306 -34.23 -4.38 33.13
CA TYR A 306 -34.15 -2.92 33.20
C TYR A 306 -35.52 -2.24 33.15
N GLY A 307 -36.63 -3.00 33.08
CA GLY A 307 -37.99 -2.42 32.99
C GLY A 307 -38.39 -1.63 34.24
N ASP A 308 -37.92 -2.10 35.40
CA ASP A 308 -38.10 -1.49 36.72
C ASP A 308 -36.76 -1.02 37.31
N GLY A 309 -35.88 -0.47 36.47
CA GLY A 309 -34.61 0.05 36.95
C GLY A 309 -34.83 1.20 37.92
N ILE A 310 -34.15 1.17 39.07
CA ILE A 310 -34.25 2.19 40.12
C ILE A 310 -33.03 3.09 40.06
N ILE A 311 -33.26 4.40 40.05
CA ILE A 311 -32.26 5.39 40.41
C ILE A 311 -32.48 5.72 41.89
N TYR A 312 -31.43 5.60 42.70
CA TYR A 312 -31.49 5.83 44.14
C TYR A 312 -30.47 6.86 44.60
N LEU A 313 -30.80 7.52 45.71
CA LEU A 313 -29.97 8.47 46.43
C LEU A 313 -29.60 7.88 47.79
N VAL A 314 -28.33 7.96 48.14
CA VAL A 314 -27.84 7.71 49.50
C VAL A 314 -27.38 9.03 50.10
N THR A 315 -27.90 9.40 51.26
CA THR A 315 -27.60 10.66 51.94
C THR A 315 -26.89 10.37 53.26
N HIS A 316 -25.75 11.00 53.49
CA HIS A 316 -25.08 11.00 54.79
C HIS A 316 -25.69 12.06 55.70
N LEU A 317 -26.25 11.64 56.83
CA LEU A 317 -27.07 12.49 57.70
C LEU A 317 -26.31 13.67 58.31
N ASN A 318 -25.03 13.52 58.60
CA ASN A 318 -24.27 14.55 59.33
C ASN A 318 -23.60 15.58 58.43
N SER A 319 -23.20 15.18 57.21
CA SER A 319 -22.46 16.07 56.30
C SER A 319 -23.28 16.52 55.08
N ALA A 320 -24.52 16.04 54.95
CA ALA A 320 -25.38 16.21 53.78
C ALA A 320 -24.75 15.76 52.44
N LYS A 321 -23.63 15.01 52.47
CA LYS A 321 -23.00 14.47 51.27
C LYS A 321 -23.86 13.36 50.70
N GLN A 322 -23.96 13.32 49.37
CA GLN A 322 -24.89 12.44 48.66
C GLN A 322 -24.16 11.52 47.66
N TYR A 323 -24.81 10.39 47.36
CA TYR A 323 -24.41 9.44 46.32
C TYR A 323 -25.63 9.07 45.47
N VAL A 324 -25.49 9.17 44.15
CA VAL A 324 -26.49 8.67 43.20
C VAL A 324 -26.00 7.37 42.59
N GLY A 325 -26.88 6.38 42.48
CA GLY A 325 -26.58 5.16 41.74
C GLY A 325 -27.79 4.55 41.05
N ILE A 326 -27.52 3.62 40.14
CA ILE A 326 -28.54 2.81 39.47
C ILE A 326 -28.51 1.36 39.92
N THR A 327 -29.68 0.73 39.96
CA THR A 327 -29.84 -0.70 40.28
C THR A 327 -31.02 -1.27 39.53
N ILE A 328 -30.93 -2.57 39.23
CA ILE A 328 -32.02 -3.37 38.69
C ILE A 328 -32.57 -4.37 39.72
N GLN A 329 -32.02 -4.30 40.93
CA GLN A 329 -32.45 -5.06 42.11
C GLN A 329 -33.25 -4.13 43.03
N THR A 330 -33.99 -4.71 43.99
CA THR A 330 -34.68 -3.91 45.01
C THR A 330 -33.71 -3.03 45.80
N LEU A 331 -34.20 -1.88 46.26
CA LEU A 331 -33.41 -0.90 47.02
C LEU A 331 -32.76 -1.53 48.26
N THR A 332 -33.53 -2.35 49.00
CA THR A 332 -33.05 -3.09 50.18
C THR A 332 -31.87 -4.00 49.85
N ARG A 333 -31.97 -4.78 48.76
CA ARG A 333 -30.91 -5.71 48.35
C ARG A 333 -29.67 -4.95 47.88
N ARG A 334 -29.87 -3.85 47.15
CA ARG A 334 -28.76 -2.99 46.72
C ARG A 334 -28.04 -2.37 47.90
N TRP A 335 -28.77 -1.93 48.92
CA TRP A 335 -28.17 -1.39 50.15
C TRP A 335 -27.36 -2.44 50.91
N GLN A 336 -27.89 -3.65 51.08
CA GLN A 336 -27.14 -4.77 51.68
C GLN A 336 -25.84 -5.05 50.92
N GLN A 337 -25.84 -4.97 49.59
CA GLN A 337 -24.63 -5.14 48.80
C GLN A 337 -23.61 -4.02 49.07
N HIS A 338 -24.04 -2.75 49.17
CA HIS A 338 -23.13 -1.65 49.56
C HIS A 338 -22.47 -1.90 50.91
N LEU A 339 -23.22 -2.44 51.89
CA LEU A 339 -22.67 -2.78 53.21
C LEU A 339 -21.65 -3.93 53.13
N LEU A 340 -21.89 -4.95 52.30
CA LEU A 340 -20.95 -6.05 52.07
C LEU A 340 -19.68 -5.58 51.36
N ASP A 341 -19.84 -4.78 50.30
CA ASP A 341 -18.72 -4.21 49.53
C ASP A 341 -17.87 -3.32 50.42
N ALA A 342 -18.48 -2.51 51.29
CA ALA A 342 -17.79 -1.68 52.28
C ALA A 342 -16.98 -2.50 53.31
N LYS A 343 -17.35 -3.76 53.58
CA LYS A 343 -16.55 -4.67 54.42
C LYS A 343 -15.42 -5.36 53.65
N SER A 344 -15.53 -5.49 52.34
CA SER A 344 -14.51 -6.14 51.50
C SER A 344 -13.25 -5.25 51.38
N GLY A 345 -12.06 -5.85 51.43
CA GLY A 345 -10.78 -5.13 51.57
C GLY A 345 -10.36 -4.23 50.39
N GLY A 346 -11.12 -4.18 49.29
CA GLY A 346 -10.80 -3.36 48.12
C GLY A 346 -11.72 -2.16 48.01
N VAL A 347 -11.30 -0.98 48.48
CA VAL A 347 -12.07 0.26 48.35
C VAL A 347 -11.41 1.16 47.29
N LEU A 348 -12.21 1.68 46.36
CA LEU A 348 -11.76 2.40 45.16
C LEU A 348 -11.27 3.85 45.41
N GLY A 349 -11.22 4.29 46.67
CA GLY A 349 -10.71 5.61 47.08
C GLY A 349 -11.21 6.05 48.47
N GLU A 350 -10.42 6.87 49.18
CA GLU A 350 -10.72 7.33 50.55
C GLU A 350 -12.04 8.10 50.67
N GLU A 351 -12.43 8.84 49.63
CA GLU A 351 -13.68 9.63 49.60
C GLU A 351 -14.88 8.88 49.01
N SER A 352 -14.79 7.56 48.84
CA SER A 352 -15.89 6.76 48.30
C SER A 352 -17.02 6.53 49.30
N LEU A 353 -18.23 6.25 48.79
CA LEU A 353 -19.37 5.82 49.63
C LEU A 353 -19.01 4.62 50.52
N HIS A 354 -18.27 3.63 49.99
CA HIS A 354 -17.90 2.44 50.75
C HIS A 354 -16.93 2.74 51.90
N THR A 355 -15.99 3.68 51.72
CA THR A 355 -15.13 4.16 52.82
C THR A 355 -15.98 4.87 53.87
N ALA A 356 -16.89 5.75 53.44
CA ALA A 356 -17.74 6.50 54.36
C ALA A 356 -18.66 5.57 55.18
N ILE A 357 -19.24 4.52 54.57
CA ILE A 357 -20.02 3.49 55.27
C ILE A 357 -19.16 2.75 56.30
N ARG A 358 -17.89 2.47 55.99
CA ARG A 358 -16.96 1.81 56.92
C ARG A 358 -16.61 2.70 58.11
N THR A 359 -16.43 4.00 57.87
CA THR A 359 -16.04 4.98 58.90
C THR A 359 -17.20 5.37 59.81
N PHE A 360 -18.36 5.69 59.25
CA PHE A 360 -19.49 6.24 60.02
C PHE A 360 -20.56 5.20 60.38
N GLY A 361 -20.49 4.00 59.78
CA GLY A 361 -21.45 2.92 60.00
C GLY A 361 -22.77 3.10 59.26
N LYS A 362 -23.57 2.03 59.18
CA LYS A 362 -24.82 2.01 58.39
C LYS A 362 -25.87 3.02 58.85
N SER A 363 -25.89 3.37 60.14
CA SER A 363 -26.91 4.25 60.74
C SER A 363 -26.71 5.72 60.39
N ALA A 364 -25.54 6.09 59.86
CA ALA A 364 -25.25 7.45 59.41
C ALA A 364 -25.81 7.77 58.01
N PHE A 365 -26.47 6.81 57.35
CA PHE A 365 -26.94 6.94 55.98
C PHE A 365 -28.40 6.58 55.82
N THR A 366 -29.09 7.29 54.93
CA THR A 366 -30.41 6.93 54.41
C THR A 366 -30.30 6.58 52.93
N ILE A 367 -31.20 5.73 52.45
CA ILE A 367 -31.31 5.38 51.03
C ILE A 367 -32.76 5.49 50.59
N GLU A 368 -32.99 6.18 49.48
CA GLU A 368 -34.32 6.37 48.89
C GLU A 368 -34.28 6.25 47.37
N GLN A 369 -35.42 5.87 46.79
CA GLN A 369 -35.60 5.88 45.34
C GLN A 369 -35.99 7.29 44.89
N ILE A 370 -35.28 7.82 43.90
CA ILE A 370 -35.51 9.18 43.38
C ILE A 370 -36.10 9.19 41.97
N ASP A 371 -35.88 8.13 41.19
CA ASP A 371 -36.38 8.02 39.81
C ASP A 371 -36.39 6.54 39.35
N ASN A 372 -36.96 6.27 38.17
CA ASN A 372 -36.96 4.96 37.53
C ASN A 372 -36.46 5.03 36.07
N GLY A 373 -36.17 3.88 35.47
CA GLY A 373 -35.89 3.78 34.04
C GLY A 373 -36.24 2.42 33.49
N THR A 374 -36.51 2.38 32.18
CA THR A 374 -37.02 1.21 31.45
C THR A 374 -35.97 0.49 30.60
N SER A 375 -34.76 1.04 30.51
CA SER A 375 -33.66 0.49 29.70
C SER A 375 -32.31 0.83 30.32
N LYS A 376 -31.26 0.12 29.90
CA LYS A 376 -29.89 0.43 30.32
C LYS A 376 -29.47 1.86 29.95
N GLY A 377 -29.74 2.27 28.71
CA GLY A 377 -29.36 3.60 28.22
C GLY A 377 -30.09 4.72 28.94
N THR A 378 -31.38 4.53 29.25
CA THR A 378 -32.18 5.51 30.00
C THR A 378 -31.73 5.63 31.45
N LEU A 379 -31.41 4.51 32.13
CA LEU A 379 -30.82 4.56 33.48
C LEU A 379 -29.48 5.29 33.51
N GLU A 380 -28.57 4.98 32.59
CA GLU A 380 -27.23 5.62 32.53
C GLU A 380 -27.31 7.10 32.13
N ALA A 381 -28.32 7.52 31.37
CA ALA A 381 -28.59 8.94 31.09
C ALA A 381 -29.11 9.67 32.35
N LYS A 382 -30.13 9.10 33.02
CA LYS A 382 -30.72 9.65 34.23
C LYS A 382 -29.73 9.71 35.40
N GLU A 383 -28.89 8.69 35.56
CA GLU A 383 -27.83 8.69 36.58
C GLU A 383 -26.91 9.93 36.44
N ARG A 384 -26.45 10.21 35.21
CA ARG A 384 -25.58 11.37 34.93
C ARG A 384 -26.29 12.69 35.22
N GLU A 385 -27.55 12.80 34.83
CA GLU A 385 -28.38 13.99 35.09
C GLU A 385 -28.54 14.24 36.58
N TRP A 386 -28.89 13.21 37.36
CA TRP A 386 -29.04 13.32 38.81
C TRP A 386 -27.72 13.59 39.53
N ILE A 387 -26.62 12.98 39.10
CA ILE A 387 -25.27 13.26 39.64
C ILE A 387 -24.92 14.74 39.45
N GLN A 388 -25.19 15.29 38.26
CA GLN A 388 -24.95 16.69 37.95
C GLN A 388 -25.89 17.62 38.73
N ARG A 389 -27.19 17.30 38.76
CA ARG A 389 -28.22 18.11 39.42
C ARG A 389 -28.00 18.25 40.92
N LEU A 390 -27.57 17.17 41.57
CA LEU A 390 -27.34 17.11 43.02
C LEU A 390 -25.87 17.35 43.41
N ASN A 391 -25.00 17.59 42.43
CA ASN A 391 -23.56 17.81 42.63
C ASN A 391 -22.90 16.73 43.53
N THR A 392 -23.17 15.45 43.23
CA THR A 392 -22.73 14.33 44.08
C THR A 392 -21.33 13.80 43.77
N LEU A 393 -20.64 14.40 42.78
CA LEU A 393 -19.25 14.08 42.47
C LEU A 393 -18.31 14.51 43.61
N LYS A 394 -17.26 13.72 43.85
CA LYS A 394 -16.19 14.13 44.77
C LYS A 394 -15.56 15.48 44.31
N PRO A 395 -15.22 16.39 45.23
CA PRO A 395 -15.24 16.24 46.70
C PRO A 395 -16.59 16.54 47.38
N SER A 396 -17.56 17.11 46.64
CA SER A 396 -18.85 17.57 47.16
C SER A 396 -19.80 16.43 47.54
N GLY A 397 -19.70 15.27 46.91
CA GLY A 397 -20.41 14.05 47.30
C GLY A 397 -19.52 12.80 47.25
N PHE A 398 -20.15 11.63 47.12
CA PHE A 398 -19.46 10.33 47.16
C PHE A 398 -19.32 9.64 45.80
N ASN A 399 -19.88 10.19 44.72
CA ASN A 399 -19.69 9.65 43.38
C ASN A 399 -18.24 9.90 42.91
N ILE A 400 -17.52 8.82 42.57
CA ILE A 400 -16.11 8.89 42.14
C ILE A 400 -16.00 9.19 40.63
N SER A 401 -17.00 8.77 39.86
CA SER A 401 -17.08 8.97 38.41
C SER A 401 -18.40 9.68 38.06
N PRO A 402 -18.49 10.29 36.86
CA PRO A 402 -19.70 10.99 36.44
C PRO A 402 -20.94 10.10 36.23
N GLY A 403 -20.84 8.79 36.45
CA GLY A 403 -21.89 7.81 36.16
C GLY A 403 -21.71 7.11 34.80
N GLY A 404 -22.66 6.25 34.44
CA GLY A 404 -22.70 5.58 33.12
C GLY A 404 -22.09 4.18 33.06
N THR A 405 -21.93 3.51 34.21
CA THR A 405 -21.52 2.11 34.25
C THR A 405 -22.47 1.32 35.13
N SER A 406 -23.19 0.36 34.52
CA SER A 406 -24.27 -0.37 35.18
C SER A 406 -23.79 -1.11 36.43
N GLY A 407 -24.34 -0.74 37.59
CA GLY A 407 -24.11 -1.37 38.88
C GLY A 407 -24.72 -2.78 38.96
N GLY A 408 -23.87 -3.79 39.10
CA GLY A 408 -24.22 -5.12 39.60
C GLY A 408 -25.00 -6.02 38.64
N SER A 409 -24.28 -6.84 37.87
CA SER A 409 -24.88 -8.07 37.32
C SER A 409 -25.08 -9.08 38.46
N ASN A 410 -26.21 -9.80 38.46
CA ASN A 410 -26.44 -10.88 39.43
C ASN A 410 -25.25 -11.87 39.36
N PRO A 411 -24.62 -12.22 40.50
CA PRO A 411 -23.57 -13.21 40.53
C PRO A 411 -24.12 -14.55 40.04
N GLN A 412 -23.68 -14.99 38.87
CA GLN A 412 -23.94 -16.36 38.45
C GLN A 412 -22.91 -17.27 39.09
N ALA A 413 -23.39 -18.24 39.87
CA ALA A 413 -22.57 -19.29 40.41
C ALA A 413 -21.91 -20.05 39.26
N THR A 414 -20.59 -20.20 39.32
CA THR A 414 -19.79 -20.76 38.22
C THR A 414 -18.88 -21.84 38.77
N LYS A 415 -18.89 -23.02 38.15
CA LYS A 415 -18.03 -24.15 38.54
C LYS A 415 -16.79 -24.18 37.65
N VAL A 416 -15.61 -24.17 38.26
CA VAL A 416 -14.31 -24.19 37.58
C VAL A 416 -13.39 -25.13 38.33
N ASP A 417 -12.70 -26.04 37.63
CA ASP A 417 -11.82 -27.07 38.23
C ASP A 417 -12.49 -27.89 39.36
N GLY A 418 -13.80 -28.13 39.26
CA GLY A 418 -14.57 -28.83 40.30
C GLY A 418 -15.00 -27.95 41.48
N ILE A 419 -14.46 -26.74 41.63
CA ILE A 419 -14.78 -25.80 42.70
C ILE A 419 -15.96 -24.92 42.30
N GLN A 420 -16.89 -24.71 43.24
CA GLN A 420 -18.06 -23.87 43.04
C GLN A 420 -17.81 -22.45 43.57
N PHE A 421 -17.82 -21.46 42.69
CA PHE A 421 -17.61 -20.06 43.05
C PHE A 421 -18.94 -19.31 43.10
N GLN A 422 -19.10 -18.44 44.10
CA GLN A 422 -20.31 -17.62 44.30
C GLN A 422 -20.46 -16.51 43.25
N SER A 423 -19.42 -16.20 42.47
CA SER A 423 -19.49 -15.22 41.38
C SER A 423 -18.54 -15.56 40.24
N ASN A 424 -18.89 -15.09 39.03
CA ASN A 424 -18.01 -15.12 37.86
C ASN A 424 -16.69 -14.34 38.09
N ALA A 425 -16.72 -13.30 38.94
CA ALA A 425 -15.52 -12.55 39.30
C ALA A 425 -14.57 -13.43 40.12
N ALA A 426 -15.06 -14.08 41.19
CA ALA A 426 -14.27 -14.98 42.02
C ALA A 426 -13.70 -16.17 41.23
N ALA A 427 -14.49 -16.74 40.30
CA ALA A 427 -14.01 -17.77 39.39
C ALA A 427 -12.90 -17.23 38.45
N THR A 428 -13.04 -16.00 37.97
CA THR A 428 -12.05 -15.34 37.10
C THR A 428 -10.74 -15.07 37.85
N ASP A 429 -10.81 -14.54 39.07
CA ASP A 429 -9.66 -14.32 39.96
C ASP A 429 -8.89 -15.62 40.18
N TYR A 430 -9.61 -16.69 40.53
CA TYR A 430 -9.02 -18.01 40.74
C TYR A 430 -8.26 -18.49 39.49
N VAL A 431 -8.89 -18.43 38.31
CA VAL A 431 -8.26 -18.88 37.05
C VAL A 431 -7.07 -18.00 36.65
N ALA A 432 -7.19 -16.68 36.80
CA ALA A 432 -6.12 -15.74 36.51
C ALA A 432 -4.87 -16.03 37.34
N ARG A 433 -5.05 -16.21 38.65
CA ARG A 433 -3.97 -16.53 39.60
C ARG A 433 -3.36 -17.91 39.34
N THR A 434 -4.19 -18.95 39.23
CA THR A 434 -3.72 -20.34 39.11
C THR A 434 -3.08 -20.67 37.75
N ARG A 435 -3.45 -19.97 36.68
CA ARG A 435 -2.88 -20.16 35.33
C ARG A 435 -1.86 -19.09 34.94
N GLY A 436 -1.65 -18.09 35.81
CA GLY A 436 -0.75 -16.96 35.56
C GLY A 436 -1.17 -16.10 34.38
N ILE A 437 -2.47 -16.04 34.05
CA ILE A 437 -3.01 -15.31 32.90
C ILE A 437 -3.74 -14.04 33.33
N THR A 438 -3.92 -13.10 32.41
CA THR A 438 -4.66 -11.85 32.70
C THR A 438 -6.12 -12.13 33.07
N HIS A 439 -6.72 -11.25 33.88
CA HIS A 439 -8.16 -11.29 34.20
C HIS A 439 -9.05 -11.37 32.96
N HIS A 440 -8.72 -10.60 31.93
CA HIS A 440 -9.44 -10.61 30.66
C HIS A 440 -9.37 -11.99 29.98
N ALA A 441 -8.19 -12.60 29.95
CA ALA A 441 -7.99 -13.95 29.41
C ALA A 441 -8.75 -14.99 30.22
N ALA A 442 -8.63 -14.99 31.55
CA ALA A 442 -9.34 -15.88 32.46
C ALA A 442 -10.86 -15.83 32.24
N LYS A 443 -11.45 -14.62 32.20
CA LYS A 443 -12.88 -14.41 31.93
C LYS A 443 -13.31 -15.00 30.58
N ALA A 444 -12.51 -14.78 29.54
CA ALA A 444 -12.78 -15.33 28.21
C ALA A 444 -12.68 -16.87 28.17
N ARG A 445 -11.78 -17.47 28.96
CA ARG A 445 -11.56 -18.92 29.03
C ARG A 445 -12.67 -19.65 29.77
N ILE A 446 -13.12 -19.10 30.91
CA ILE A 446 -14.28 -19.61 31.64
C ILE A 446 -15.51 -19.65 30.72
N ARG A 447 -15.78 -18.53 30.02
CA ARG A 447 -16.89 -18.45 29.05
C ARG A 447 -16.81 -19.49 27.94
N LYS A 448 -15.60 -19.78 27.43
CA LYS A 448 -15.36 -20.74 26.35
C LYS A 448 -15.16 -22.17 26.84
N LYS A 449 -15.20 -22.43 28.16
CA LYS A 449 -14.87 -23.72 28.79
C LYS A 449 -13.52 -24.30 28.33
N ARG A 450 -12.48 -23.46 28.21
CA ARG A 450 -11.11 -23.84 27.79
C ARG A 450 -10.08 -23.40 28.82
N LEU A 451 -9.97 -24.15 29.91
CA LEU A 451 -9.19 -23.83 31.11
C LEU A 451 -7.72 -24.28 31.03
N ASP A 452 -7.35 -24.92 29.93
CA ASP A 452 -6.12 -25.71 29.77
C ASP A 452 -4.91 -24.89 29.30
N ALA A 453 -4.94 -23.54 29.42
CA ALA A 453 -3.82 -22.72 28.96
C ALA A 453 -3.11 -21.97 30.07
N ILE A 454 -1.79 -21.94 29.90
CA ILE A 454 -0.81 -21.23 30.70
C ILE A 454 -0.51 -19.89 30.04
N SER A 455 0.00 -18.93 30.81
CA SER A 455 0.48 -17.64 30.30
C SER A 455 1.48 -17.82 29.13
N PRO A 456 1.36 -17.01 28.06
CA PRO A 456 2.42 -16.94 27.06
C PRO A 456 3.72 -16.43 27.72
N ARG A 457 4.86 -17.00 27.31
CA ARG A 457 6.18 -16.61 27.83
C ARG A 457 6.48 -15.13 27.59
N LYS A 458 7.28 -14.51 28.47
CA LYS A 458 7.62 -13.08 28.43
C LYS A 458 8.27 -12.68 27.08
N PRO A 459 8.18 -11.41 26.67
CA PRO A 459 8.88 -10.93 25.47
C PRO A 459 10.37 -11.25 25.53
N GLY A 460 10.89 -11.95 24.52
CA GLY A 460 12.29 -12.45 24.47
C GLY A 460 12.45 -13.94 24.79
N GLU A 461 11.52 -14.55 25.53
CA GLU A 461 11.50 -16.00 25.82
C GLU A 461 10.53 -16.77 24.90
N SER A 462 9.92 -16.05 23.97
CA SER A 462 8.91 -16.58 23.07
C SER A 462 9.56 -17.36 21.94
N ILE A 463 9.50 -18.70 22.02
CA ILE A 463 9.97 -19.57 20.94
C ILE A 463 9.31 -19.17 19.60
N VAL A 464 8.05 -18.70 19.63
CA VAL A 464 7.30 -18.32 18.42
C VAL A 464 7.84 -17.10 17.68
N SER A 465 8.62 -16.24 18.34
CA SER A 465 9.23 -15.07 17.70
C SER A 465 10.61 -15.37 17.09
N THR A 466 11.20 -16.53 17.40
CA THR A 466 12.53 -16.92 16.91
C THR A 466 12.53 -17.14 15.40
N PRO A 467 13.64 -16.81 14.70
CA PRO A 467 13.79 -17.09 13.27
C PRO A 467 13.58 -18.56 12.91
N ALA A 468 14.05 -19.49 13.76
CA ALA A 468 13.88 -20.93 13.58
C ALA A 468 12.40 -21.34 13.62
N TYR A 469 11.64 -20.87 14.61
CA TYR A 469 10.21 -21.19 14.72
C TYR A 469 9.40 -20.60 13.57
N LYS A 470 9.72 -19.38 13.13
CA LYS A 470 9.05 -18.77 11.96
C LYS A 470 9.28 -19.58 10.69
N ALA A 471 10.51 -20.07 10.48
CA ALA A 471 10.83 -20.95 9.36
C ALA A 471 10.09 -22.29 9.44
N TRP A 472 10.12 -22.93 10.61
CA TRP A 472 9.40 -24.19 10.88
C TRP A 472 7.88 -24.06 10.73
N SER A 473 7.28 -23.01 11.29
CA SER A 473 5.84 -22.78 11.18
C SER A 473 5.41 -22.56 9.74
N ARG A 474 6.23 -21.83 8.95
CA ARG A 474 5.99 -21.67 7.52
C ARG A 474 6.12 -23.01 6.78
N LEU A 475 7.17 -23.78 7.06
CA LEU A 475 7.43 -25.11 6.51
C LEU A 475 6.22 -26.04 6.69
N VAL A 476 5.72 -26.16 7.93
CA VAL A 476 4.53 -26.97 8.23
C VAL A 476 3.33 -26.46 7.46
N HIS A 477 3.10 -25.13 7.48
CA HIS A 477 1.95 -24.53 6.81
C HIS A 477 1.92 -24.78 5.29
N VAL A 478 3.06 -24.66 4.60
CA VAL A 478 3.14 -24.86 3.14
C VAL A 478 2.98 -26.32 2.72
N VAL A 479 3.19 -27.27 3.63
CA VAL A 479 3.04 -28.71 3.35
C VAL A 479 1.68 -29.25 3.80
N THR A 480 1.05 -28.70 4.84
CA THR A 480 -0.16 -29.30 5.42
C THR A 480 -1.46 -28.58 5.07
N ASN A 481 -1.41 -27.35 4.53
CA ASN A 481 -2.61 -26.55 4.30
C ASN A 481 -2.93 -26.39 2.80
N PRO A 482 -3.79 -27.24 2.20
CA PRO A 482 -4.13 -27.17 0.78
C PRO A 482 -4.86 -25.87 0.38
N ASN A 483 -5.41 -25.13 1.35
CA ASN A 483 -6.10 -23.86 1.09
C ASN A 483 -5.15 -22.64 1.06
N SER A 484 -3.84 -22.84 1.30
CA SER A 484 -2.85 -21.77 1.27
C SER A 484 -2.38 -21.49 -0.16
N THR A 485 -2.15 -20.23 -0.50
CA THR A 485 -1.50 -19.85 -1.77
C THR A 485 -0.06 -20.33 -1.86
N ASP A 486 0.56 -20.59 -0.71
CA ASP A 486 1.94 -21.06 -0.60
C ASP A 486 2.01 -22.60 -0.49
N TYR A 487 0.89 -23.32 -0.64
CA TYR A 487 0.83 -24.78 -0.54
C TYR A 487 1.63 -25.45 -1.67
N ILE A 488 2.43 -26.46 -1.32
CA ILE A 488 3.21 -27.23 -2.29
C ILE A 488 2.63 -28.66 -2.35
N ALA A 489 1.85 -28.93 -3.40
CA ALA A 489 1.22 -30.23 -3.59
C ALA A 489 2.26 -31.35 -3.79
N GLY A 490 2.03 -32.51 -3.17
CA GLY A 490 2.85 -33.71 -3.34
C GLY A 490 4.20 -33.69 -2.61
N VAL A 491 4.46 -32.69 -1.76
CA VAL A 491 5.70 -32.59 -0.99
C VAL A 491 5.45 -33.02 0.44
N GLU A 492 6.14 -34.05 0.89
CA GLU A 492 6.04 -34.55 2.26
C GLU A 492 6.99 -33.82 3.22
N LEU A 493 6.62 -33.79 4.50
CA LEU A 493 7.44 -33.30 5.60
C LEU A 493 7.82 -34.49 6.49
N HIS A 494 9.09 -34.60 6.85
CA HIS A 494 9.58 -35.60 7.78
C HIS A 494 8.68 -35.65 9.04
N PRO A 495 8.07 -36.80 9.39
CA PRO A 495 7.06 -36.87 10.45
C PRO A 495 7.52 -36.30 11.79
N ALA A 496 8.79 -36.52 12.14
CA ALA A 496 9.36 -36.03 13.39
C ALA A 496 9.49 -34.48 13.42
N TRP A 497 9.65 -33.84 12.26
CA TRP A 497 9.71 -32.37 12.14
C TRP A 497 8.34 -31.70 12.27
N ARG A 498 7.24 -32.46 12.46
CA ARG A 498 5.98 -31.87 12.97
C ARG A 498 6.10 -31.36 14.39
N ASN A 499 7.12 -31.77 15.13
CA ASN A 499 7.48 -31.22 16.43
C ASN A 499 8.62 -30.20 16.26
N PHE A 500 8.38 -28.95 16.67
CA PHE A 500 9.39 -27.88 16.57
C PHE A 500 10.70 -28.22 17.30
N ASN A 501 10.63 -28.88 18.46
CA ASN A 501 11.82 -29.19 19.25
C ASN A 501 12.72 -30.19 18.53
N VAL A 502 12.13 -31.18 17.86
CA VAL A 502 12.87 -32.17 17.06
C VAL A 502 13.45 -31.54 15.81
N PHE A 503 12.67 -30.67 15.13
CA PHE A 503 13.19 -29.88 14.02
C PHE A 503 14.40 -29.03 14.43
N LEU A 504 14.32 -28.35 15.58
CA LEU A 504 15.38 -27.49 16.08
C LEU A 504 16.62 -28.27 16.53
N SER A 505 16.45 -29.43 17.17
CA SER A 505 17.58 -30.26 17.60
C SER A 505 18.36 -30.82 16.42
N GLU A 506 17.67 -31.19 15.33
CA GLU A 506 18.31 -31.81 14.16
C GLU A 506 18.87 -30.78 13.16
N ASN A 507 18.22 -29.62 13.01
CA ASN A 507 18.58 -28.63 11.97
C ASN A 507 19.20 -27.34 12.52
N GLY A 508 19.17 -27.15 13.84
CA GLY A 508 19.65 -25.95 14.50
C GLY A 508 18.89 -24.67 14.12
N PRO A 509 19.23 -23.54 14.78
CA PRO A 509 18.77 -22.24 14.34
C PRO A 509 19.46 -21.84 13.01
N PRO A 510 18.89 -20.88 12.26
CA PRO A 510 19.57 -20.34 11.09
C PRO A 510 20.93 -19.74 11.48
N PRO A 511 22.03 -20.10 10.79
CA PRO A 511 23.37 -19.60 11.09
C PRO A 511 23.50 -18.08 11.01
N GLN A 512 22.71 -17.44 10.13
CA GLN A 512 22.67 -15.99 9.97
C GLN A 512 21.23 -15.46 9.87
N PRO A 513 20.98 -14.21 10.32
CA PRO A 513 19.68 -13.58 10.16
C PRO A 513 19.22 -13.52 8.70
N GLY A 514 17.95 -13.86 8.46
CA GLY A 514 17.34 -13.75 7.13
C GLY A 514 17.58 -14.93 6.19
N MET A 515 18.25 -16.00 6.65
CA MET A 515 18.33 -17.27 5.93
C MET A 515 16.98 -17.98 5.85
N ALA A 516 16.81 -18.80 4.81
CA ALA A 516 15.65 -19.65 4.57
C ALA A 516 16.06 -21.12 4.69
N PHE A 517 15.20 -21.92 5.33
CA PHE A 517 15.34 -23.37 5.32
C PHE A 517 14.73 -23.90 4.02
N ALA A 518 15.53 -24.53 3.17
CA ALA A 518 15.13 -24.91 1.82
C ALA A 518 15.65 -26.28 1.41
N ARG A 519 14.88 -26.94 0.53
CA ARG A 519 15.25 -28.23 -0.09
C ARG A 519 16.36 -28.06 -1.12
N LEU A 520 17.35 -28.96 -1.08
CA LEU A 520 18.45 -29.07 -2.05
C LEU A 520 17.93 -29.66 -3.37
N ASP A 521 17.28 -30.83 -3.30
CA ASP A 521 16.53 -31.43 -4.39
C ASP A 521 15.02 -31.17 -4.21
N LYS A 522 14.40 -30.59 -5.25
CA LYS A 522 12.97 -30.22 -5.25
C LYS A 522 12.05 -31.40 -5.55
N THR A 523 12.58 -32.50 -6.09
CA THR A 523 11.82 -33.74 -6.33
C THR A 523 11.54 -34.48 -5.03
N LEU A 524 12.39 -34.30 -4.02
CA LEU A 524 12.26 -34.92 -2.70
C LEU A 524 11.53 -34.00 -1.69
N GLY A 525 10.99 -34.61 -0.64
CA GLY A 525 10.32 -33.91 0.47
C GLY A 525 11.27 -33.10 1.36
N TYR A 526 10.71 -32.51 2.43
CA TYR A 526 11.48 -31.95 3.52
C TYR A 526 11.91 -33.06 4.47
N VAL A 527 13.03 -33.70 4.14
CA VAL A 527 13.61 -34.84 4.85
C VAL A 527 15.04 -34.54 5.31
N PRO A 528 15.54 -35.21 6.37
CA PRO A 528 16.94 -35.13 6.77
C PRO A 528 17.88 -35.39 5.59
N GLY A 529 18.94 -34.58 5.46
CA GLY A 529 19.90 -34.68 4.35
C GLY A 529 19.49 -33.99 3.05
N ASN A 530 18.20 -33.71 2.81
CA ASN A 530 17.74 -32.95 1.63
C ASN A 530 17.45 -31.47 1.92
N CYS A 531 17.68 -30.99 3.14
CA CYS A 531 17.34 -29.63 3.54
C CYS A 531 18.52 -28.93 4.21
N THR A 532 18.67 -27.63 3.94
CA THR A 532 19.69 -26.82 4.62
C THR A 532 19.26 -25.35 4.73
N TRP A 533 19.93 -24.63 5.62
CA TRP A 533 19.84 -23.18 5.72
C TRP A 533 20.67 -22.54 4.61
N MET A 534 20.04 -21.65 3.84
CA MET A 534 20.72 -20.92 2.77
C MET A 534 20.16 -19.50 2.68
N THR A 535 20.85 -18.61 1.97
CA THR A 535 20.34 -17.27 1.73
C THR A 535 19.10 -17.32 0.84
N LYS A 536 18.22 -16.31 0.94
CA LYS A 536 17.04 -16.21 0.08
C LYS A 536 17.41 -16.17 -1.42
N SER A 537 18.57 -15.62 -1.75
CA SER A 537 19.08 -15.57 -3.13
C SER A 537 19.42 -16.96 -3.65
N GLU A 538 20.14 -17.76 -2.86
CA GLU A 538 20.50 -19.14 -3.21
C GLU A 538 19.27 -20.04 -3.33
N ALA A 539 18.35 -19.95 -2.37
CA ALA A 539 17.07 -20.68 -2.44
C ALA A 539 16.28 -20.32 -3.71
N SER A 540 16.28 -19.04 -4.10
CA SER A 540 15.62 -18.58 -5.32
C SER A 540 16.31 -19.09 -6.58
N LYS A 541 17.65 -19.12 -6.62
CA LYS A 541 18.42 -19.68 -7.75
C LYS A 541 18.16 -21.17 -7.93
N LEU A 542 18.12 -21.94 -6.85
CA LEU A 542 17.77 -23.37 -6.88
C LEU A 542 16.35 -23.60 -7.39
N ASN A 543 15.38 -22.82 -6.89
CA ASN A 543 14.00 -22.89 -7.39
C ASN A 543 13.91 -22.54 -8.88
N ALA A 544 14.61 -21.49 -9.34
CA ALA A 544 14.61 -21.10 -10.74
C ALA A 544 15.25 -22.16 -11.65
N ALA A 545 16.35 -22.78 -11.21
CA ALA A 545 17.00 -23.88 -11.93
C ALA A 545 16.07 -25.09 -12.06
N TYR A 546 15.39 -25.48 -10.97
CA TYR A 546 14.40 -26.55 -10.99
C TYR A 546 13.22 -26.24 -11.93
N MET A 547 12.61 -25.06 -11.80
CA MET A 547 11.49 -24.67 -12.67
C MET A 547 11.89 -24.62 -14.15
N LYS A 548 13.14 -24.25 -14.45
CA LYS A 548 13.68 -24.27 -15.82
C LYS A 548 13.84 -25.70 -16.33
N ALA A 549 14.36 -26.61 -15.50
CA ALA A 549 14.50 -28.03 -15.84
C ALA A 549 13.13 -28.73 -16.01
N ALA A 550 12.14 -28.36 -15.20
CA ALA A 550 10.77 -28.89 -15.26
C ALA A 550 9.90 -28.26 -16.37
N GLY A 551 10.44 -27.34 -17.18
CA GLY A 551 9.68 -26.64 -18.24
C GLY A 551 8.62 -25.65 -17.74
N LEU A 552 8.58 -25.38 -16.42
CA LEU A 552 7.59 -24.51 -15.76
C LEU A 552 8.04 -23.04 -15.66
N PHE A 553 9.26 -22.72 -16.12
CA PHE A 553 9.78 -21.35 -16.07
C PHE A 553 9.26 -20.52 -17.24
N THR A 554 8.10 -19.89 -17.05
CA THR A 554 7.65 -18.83 -17.95
C THR A 554 8.50 -17.59 -17.69
N GLY A 555 9.53 -17.39 -18.53
CA GLY A 555 10.31 -16.15 -18.48
C GLY A 555 9.36 -14.95 -18.54
N ARG A 556 9.61 -13.90 -17.73
CA ARG A 556 8.95 -12.60 -17.93
C ARG A 556 9.12 -12.26 -19.41
N ARG A 557 8.04 -12.33 -20.19
CA ARG A 557 8.02 -11.81 -21.57
C ARG A 557 8.59 -10.40 -21.48
N ARG A 558 9.78 -10.21 -22.03
CA ARG A 558 10.35 -8.88 -22.24
C ARG A 558 9.28 -8.17 -23.06
N LYS A 559 8.57 -7.19 -22.47
CA LYS A 559 7.66 -6.34 -23.23
C LYS A 559 8.46 -5.85 -24.42
N MET A 560 8.12 -6.34 -25.63
CA MET A 560 8.66 -5.75 -26.84
C MET A 560 8.29 -4.28 -26.76
N LYS A 561 9.31 -3.42 -26.72
CA LYS A 561 9.10 -2.00 -26.92
C LYS A 561 8.49 -1.88 -28.31
N ASN A 562 7.21 -1.54 -28.38
CA ASN A 562 6.63 -1.07 -29.63
C ASN A 562 7.47 0.13 -30.07
N SER A 563 8.21 -0.04 -31.15
CA SER A 563 8.72 1.08 -31.94
C SER A 563 7.50 1.81 -32.49
N ARG A 564 7.27 3.00 -31.95
CA ARG A 564 6.58 4.06 -32.68
C ARG A 564 7.63 4.81 -33.49
#